data_AF-A0A5M3N7H5-F1
#
_entry.id   AF-A0A5M3N7H5-F1
#
_cell.length_a   1.000
_cell.length_b   1.000
_cell.length_c   1.000
_cell.angle_alpha   90.00
_cell.angle_beta   90.00
_cell.angle_gamma   90.00
#
_symmetry.space_group_name_H-M   'P 1'
#
loop_
_entity.id
_entity.type
_entity.pdbx_description
1 polymer ?
#
loop_
_entity_poly.entity_id
_entity_poly.type
_entity_poly.pdbx_seq_one_letter_code
_entity_poly.pdbx_strand_id
1 'polypeptide(L)'
;MPEFSNPQLIRCRILAVGPFVINVAAQLYGMLAKPNIKDIADANHYAFSPNPFFIAGFFALQLVLQLYWIRNLFVWRLSPSKPGYDHRISLPHGWDNFDPATLEPPASTTEVQPAQVAYVPIFALGNLCIAGWMLLWRREQFVASEVLCIINAALQLYAVFYLLAPCTPFALAKGNVSTHLVARTFAGIAVLDVLDNGAVALRYGAPPSVPVQALTVVLLALFVRFRCMRLVFDF
;
A
#
# COMPACT_ATOMS: atom_id res chain seq x y z
N MET A 1 19.47 9.22 33.12
CA MET A 1 19.95 9.00 31.73
C MET A 1 18.73 9.02 30.83
N PRO A 2 18.70 9.77 29.71
CA PRO A 2 17.51 9.81 28.86
C PRO A 2 17.28 8.43 28.25
N GLU A 3 16.04 7.95 28.39
CA GLU A 3 15.51 6.72 27.79
C GLU A 3 15.98 6.60 26.32
N PHE A 4 16.85 5.64 26.06
CA PHE A 4 17.41 5.40 24.72
C PHE A 4 16.27 5.15 23.74
N SER A 5 16.15 6.04 22.76
CA SER A 5 15.22 5.93 21.63
C SER A 5 15.39 4.58 20.93
N ASN A 6 14.33 3.78 20.87
CA ASN A 6 14.37 2.49 20.19
C ASN A 6 14.66 2.69 18.68
N PRO A 7 15.76 2.13 18.16
CA PRO A 7 16.20 2.35 16.79
C PRO A 7 15.24 1.80 15.73
N GLN A 8 14.45 0.76 16.03
CA GLN A 8 13.48 0.21 15.09
C GLN A 8 12.34 1.20 14.81
N LEU A 9 11.83 1.92 15.82
CA LEU A 9 10.80 2.93 15.59
C LEU A 9 11.32 4.16 14.88
N ILE A 10 12.55 4.60 15.17
CA ILE A 10 13.16 5.68 14.40
C ILE A 10 13.23 5.29 12.93
N ARG A 11 13.68 4.07 12.62
CA ARG A 11 13.69 3.54 11.25
C ARG A 11 12.28 3.52 10.65
N CYS A 12 11.28 3.04 11.38
CA CYS A 12 9.89 3.02 10.90
C CYS A 12 9.36 4.42 10.59
N ARG A 13 9.64 5.41 11.46
CA ARG A 13 9.24 6.80 11.26
C ARG A 13 9.90 7.40 10.02
N ILE A 14 11.20 7.20 9.85
CA ILE A 14 11.95 7.68 8.68
C ILE A 14 11.42 7.02 7.40
N LEU A 15 11.26 5.69 7.41
CA LEU A 15 10.77 4.92 6.25
C LEU A 15 9.32 5.21 5.91
N ALA A 16 8.47 5.55 6.88
CA ALA A 16 7.11 5.95 6.60
C ALA A 16 7.05 7.40 6.09
N VAL A 17 7.68 8.35 6.78
CA VAL A 17 7.54 9.78 6.47
C VAL A 17 8.33 10.19 5.23
N GLY A 18 9.58 9.75 5.09
CA GLY A 18 10.46 10.21 4.00
C GLY A 18 9.89 9.92 2.61
N PRO A 19 9.68 8.63 2.26
CA PRO A 19 9.02 8.23 1.01
C PRO A 19 7.65 8.86 0.79
N PHE A 20 6.83 8.98 1.84
CA PHE A 20 5.53 9.64 1.75
C PHE A 20 5.66 11.11 1.33
N VAL A 21 6.57 11.88 1.96
CA VAL A 21 6.82 13.28 1.60
C VAL A 21 7.37 13.39 0.19
N ILE A 22 8.29 12.51 -0.21
CA ILE A 22 8.84 12.45 -1.58
C ILE A 22 7.70 12.24 -2.59
N ASN A 23 6.80 11.29 -2.31
CA ASN A 23 5.64 11.02 -3.14
C ASN A 23 4.71 12.23 -3.24
N VAL A 24 4.31 12.82 -2.11
CA VAL A 24 3.47 14.03 -2.10
C VAL A 24 4.11 15.17 -2.89
N ALA A 25 5.42 15.41 -2.73
CA ALA A 25 6.14 16.43 -3.47
C ALA A 25 6.16 16.13 -4.98
N ALA A 26 6.38 14.88 -5.38
CA ALA A 26 6.34 14.46 -6.78
C ALA A 26 4.93 14.66 -7.37
N GLN A 27 3.87 14.28 -6.64
CA GLN A 27 2.48 14.47 -7.08
C GLN A 27 2.14 15.95 -7.24
N LEU A 28 2.53 16.81 -6.28
CA LEU A 28 2.35 18.26 -6.38
C LEU A 28 3.11 18.83 -7.58
N TYR A 29 4.35 18.39 -7.81
CA TYR A 29 5.11 18.75 -9.00
C TYR A 29 4.41 18.31 -10.29
N GLY A 30 3.82 17.11 -10.29
CA GLY A 30 2.97 16.56 -11.34
C GLY A 30 1.79 17.44 -11.72
N MET A 31 1.11 17.97 -10.70
CA MET A 31 -0.10 18.77 -10.87
C MET A 31 0.18 20.24 -11.21
N LEU A 32 1.26 20.81 -10.67
CA LEU A 32 1.50 22.26 -10.70
C LEU A 32 2.43 22.70 -11.83
N ALA A 33 3.37 21.86 -12.27
CA ALA A 33 4.30 22.22 -13.34
C ALA A 33 3.73 21.93 -14.74
N LYS A 34 4.27 22.58 -15.77
CA LYS A 34 3.86 22.38 -17.18
C LYS A 34 4.85 21.50 -17.98
N PRO A 35 4.38 20.64 -18.89
CA PRO A 35 2.98 20.16 -18.96
C PRO A 35 2.62 19.43 -17.66
N ASN A 36 1.39 19.66 -17.20
CA ASN A 36 0.88 19.01 -15.98
C ASN A 36 0.29 17.64 -16.31
N ILE A 37 -0.02 16.84 -15.29
CA ILE A 37 -0.55 15.49 -15.48
C ILE A 37 -1.82 15.45 -16.34
N LYS A 38 -2.68 16.47 -16.23
CA LYS A 38 -3.89 16.57 -17.05
C LYS A 38 -3.55 16.85 -18.52
N ASP A 39 -2.63 17.77 -18.78
CA ASP A 39 -2.20 18.11 -20.15
C ASP A 39 -1.66 16.84 -20.86
N ILE A 40 -0.86 16.04 -20.14
CA ILE A 40 -0.30 14.78 -20.67
C ILE A 40 -1.38 13.72 -20.87
N ALA A 41 -2.29 13.57 -19.90
CA ALA A 41 -3.38 12.60 -19.99
C ALA A 41 -4.37 12.93 -21.13
N ASP A 42 -4.68 14.22 -21.34
CA ASP A 42 -5.53 14.67 -22.45
C ASP A 42 -4.85 14.42 -23.81
N ALA A 43 -3.52 14.58 -23.90
CA ALA A 43 -2.76 14.30 -25.11
C ALA A 43 -2.61 12.80 -25.42
N ASN A 44 -2.76 11.95 -24.39
CA ASN A 44 -2.56 10.50 -24.46
C ASN A 44 -3.82 9.76 -23.96
N HIS A 45 -5.00 10.16 -24.42
CA HIS A 45 -6.24 9.59 -23.92
C HIS A 45 -6.48 8.18 -24.48
N TYR A 46 -6.44 7.17 -23.61
CA TYR A 46 -6.60 5.76 -23.95
C TYR A 46 -7.72 5.12 -23.13
N ALA A 47 -8.20 3.97 -23.61
CA ALA A 47 -9.41 3.30 -23.16
C ALA A 47 -9.66 3.33 -21.66
N PHE A 48 -8.70 2.84 -20.88
CA PHE A 48 -8.91 2.56 -19.47
C PHE A 48 -8.68 3.77 -18.57
N SER A 49 -8.46 4.97 -19.14
CA SER A 49 -8.18 6.16 -18.34
C SER A 49 -9.40 6.59 -17.53
N PRO A 50 -9.35 6.48 -16.18
CA PRO A 50 -10.48 6.87 -15.34
C PRO A 50 -10.74 8.37 -15.48
N ASN A 51 -11.96 8.81 -15.13
CA ASN A 51 -12.24 10.24 -15.07
C ASN A 51 -11.24 10.94 -14.14
N PRO A 52 -10.55 12.03 -14.56
CA PRO A 52 -9.51 12.68 -13.76
C PRO A 52 -9.97 13.12 -12.36
N PHE A 53 -11.24 13.51 -12.20
CA PHE A 53 -11.80 13.89 -10.90
C PHE A 53 -11.97 12.69 -9.96
N PHE A 54 -12.25 11.50 -10.50
CA PHE A 54 -12.34 10.26 -9.72
C PHE A 54 -10.97 9.89 -9.16
N ILE A 55 -9.92 9.97 -10.00
CA ILE A 55 -8.53 9.72 -9.59
C ILE A 55 -8.13 10.69 -8.48
N ALA A 56 -8.38 11.99 -8.68
CA ALA A 56 -8.07 13.01 -7.68
C ALA A 56 -8.78 12.76 -6.33
N GLY A 57 -10.06 12.37 -6.37
CA GLY A 57 -10.84 12.03 -5.17
C GLY A 57 -10.27 10.81 -4.43
N PHE A 58 -9.91 9.76 -5.16
CA PHE A 58 -9.29 8.56 -4.58
C PHE A 58 -7.92 8.86 -3.96
N PHE A 59 -7.06 9.61 -4.64
CA PHE A 59 -5.77 10.04 -4.10
C PHE A 59 -5.92 10.94 -2.87
N ALA A 60 -6.90 11.85 -2.84
CA ALA A 60 -7.15 12.70 -1.69
C ALA A 60 -7.61 11.89 -0.46
N LEU A 61 -8.51 10.94 -0.66
CA LEU A 61 -8.91 10.01 0.41
C LEU A 61 -7.70 9.20 0.89
N GLN A 62 -6.90 8.70 -0.03
CA GLN A 62 -5.71 7.93 0.28
C GLN A 62 -4.70 8.74 1.10
N LEU A 63 -4.47 9.99 0.73
CA LEU A 63 -3.59 10.91 1.46
C LEU A 63 -4.03 11.05 2.92
N VAL A 64 -5.33 11.24 3.17
CA VAL A 64 -5.89 11.36 4.52
C VAL A 64 -5.70 10.06 5.32
N LEU A 65 -5.98 8.90 4.72
CA LEU A 65 -5.81 7.61 5.37
C LEU A 65 -4.34 7.33 5.72
N GLN A 66 -3.41 7.65 4.82
CA GLN A 66 -1.98 7.49 5.04
C GLN A 66 -1.48 8.44 6.14
N LEU A 67 -1.90 9.70 6.17
CA LEU A 67 -1.55 10.64 7.23
C LEU A 67 -2.06 10.16 8.60
N TYR A 68 -3.32 9.71 8.66
CA TYR A 68 -3.89 9.13 9.87
C TYR A 68 -3.10 7.91 10.35
N TRP A 69 -2.71 7.03 9.43
CA TRP A 69 -1.93 5.85 9.75
C TRP A 69 -0.49 6.20 10.19
N ILE A 70 0.20 7.13 9.51
CA ILE A 70 1.54 7.60 9.88
C ILE A 70 1.53 8.26 11.24
N ARG A 71 0.52 9.08 11.57
CA ARG A 71 0.36 9.71 12.89
C ARG A 71 0.47 8.69 14.02
N ASN A 72 -0.06 7.48 13.83
CA ASN A 72 0.00 6.43 14.85
C ASN A 72 1.45 6.07 15.23
N LEU A 73 2.43 6.12 14.32
CA LEU A 73 3.86 5.91 14.63
C LEU A 73 4.44 6.95 15.62
N PHE A 74 3.80 8.11 15.76
CA PHE A 74 4.26 9.21 16.62
C PHE A 74 3.48 9.31 17.93
N VAL A 75 2.23 8.85 17.96
CA VAL A 75 1.39 8.83 19.16
C VAL A 75 1.81 7.71 20.11
N TRP A 76 2.21 6.56 19.56
CA TRP A 76 2.62 5.40 20.36
C TRP A 76 4.07 5.54 20.85
N ARG A 77 4.31 5.36 22.16
CA ARG A 77 5.66 5.18 22.72
C ARG A 77 5.97 3.69 22.73
N LEU A 78 7.08 3.29 22.15
CA LEU A 78 7.50 1.91 22.31
C LEU A 78 7.67 1.57 23.79
N SER A 79 7.00 0.51 24.24
CA SER A 79 7.51 -0.27 25.36
C SER A 79 8.95 -0.70 25.05
N PRO A 80 9.80 -0.90 26.07
CA PRO A 80 11.12 -1.49 25.88
C PRO A 80 11.03 -2.73 24.98
N SER A 81 11.99 -2.87 24.04
CA SER A 81 12.00 -3.95 23.05
C SER A 81 11.69 -5.29 23.71
N LYS A 82 10.50 -5.83 23.46
CA LYS A 82 10.24 -7.23 23.76
C LYS A 82 11.08 -8.06 22.78
N PRO A 83 11.81 -9.10 23.24
CA PRO A 83 12.67 -9.92 22.40
C PRO A 83 11.99 -10.44 21.11
N GLY A 84 10.67 -10.59 21.11
CA GLY A 84 9.88 -11.04 19.96
C GLY A 84 9.71 -10.05 18.80
N TYR A 85 10.16 -8.79 18.91
CA TYR A 85 10.14 -7.82 17.81
C TYR A 85 11.44 -7.80 16.99
N ASP A 86 12.47 -8.55 17.42
CA ASP A 86 13.64 -8.82 16.60
C ASP A 86 13.30 -9.96 15.65
N HIS A 87 12.64 -9.64 14.52
CA HIS A 87 12.49 -10.58 13.41
C HIS A 87 13.85 -10.76 12.71
N ARG A 88 14.83 -11.32 13.42
CA ARG A 88 15.76 -12.24 12.77
C ARG A 88 14.88 -13.37 12.27
N ILE A 89 14.87 -13.57 10.95
CA ILE A 89 14.16 -14.69 10.34
C ILE A 89 14.81 -15.97 10.88
N SER A 90 14.27 -16.52 11.96
CA SER A 90 14.52 -17.89 12.37
C SER A 90 13.56 -18.75 11.57
N LEU A 91 14.08 -19.47 10.57
CA LEU A 91 13.34 -20.51 9.86
C LEU A 91 12.88 -21.55 10.89
N PRO A 92 11.59 -21.95 10.93
CA PRO A 92 11.11 -22.86 11.98
C PRO A 92 11.67 -24.28 11.82
N HIS A 93 12.22 -24.82 12.90
CA HIS A 93 12.00 -26.22 13.22
C HIS A 93 10.63 -26.33 13.92
N GLY A 94 9.69 -27.05 13.29
CA GLY A 94 8.45 -27.52 13.92
C GLY A 94 7.26 -26.55 13.87
N TRP A 95 6.19 -26.96 13.19
CA TRP A 95 4.91 -26.25 13.07
C TRP A 95 3.84 -26.74 14.06
N ASP A 96 4.25 -27.37 15.17
CA ASP A 96 3.34 -28.28 15.86
C ASP A 96 2.53 -27.69 17.03
N ASN A 97 2.71 -26.41 17.41
CA ASN A 97 2.01 -25.85 18.59
C ASN A 97 1.64 -24.36 18.46
N PHE A 98 1.02 -23.95 17.35
CA PHE A 98 0.49 -22.58 17.21
C PHE A 98 -1.01 -22.57 17.47
N ASP A 99 -1.44 -22.17 18.68
CA ASP A 99 -2.84 -21.92 18.99
C ASP A 99 -3.16 -20.42 18.83
N PRO A 100 -3.83 -20.01 17.72
CA PRO A 100 -4.19 -18.61 17.48
C PRO A 100 -5.18 -18.04 18.52
N ALA A 101 -5.80 -18.88 19.35
CA ALA A 101 -6.69 -18.43 20.43
C ALA A 101 -5.95 -17.92 21.68
N THR A 102 -4.65 -18.19 21.80
CA THR A 102 -3.82 -17.77 22.95
C THR A 102 -3.09 -16.44 22.75
N LEU A 103 -3.23 -15.82 21.57
CA LEU A 103 -2.76 -14.46 21.34
C LEU A 103 -3.68 -13.49 22.07
N GLU A 104 -3.40 -13.24 23.35
CA GLU A 104 -3.97 -12.07 24.02
C GLU A 104 -3.65 -10.84 23.16
N PRO A 105 -4.65 -10.02 22.79
CA PRO A 105 -4.39 -8.76 22.12
C PRO A 105 -3.42 -7.96 23.00
N PRO A 106 -2.37 -7.33 22.45
CA PRO A 106 -1.39 -6.62 23.27
C PRO A 106 -2.13 -5.65 24.19
N ALA A 107 -2.11 -5.95 25.49
CA ALA A 107 -2.93 -5.31 26.50
C ALA A 107 -2.51 -3.87 26.83
N SER A 108 -1.55 -3.29 26.10
CA SER A 108 -1.07 -1.94 26.35
C SER A 108 -1.36 -1.00 25.18
N THR A 109 -2.10 0.05 25.50
CA THR A 109 -2.52 1.17 24.64
C THR A 109 -1.36 2.12 24.30
N THR A 110 -0.11 1.65 24.34
CA THR A 110 1.06 2.50 24.17
C THR A 110 2.01 1.98 23.10
N GLU A 111 2.01 0.67 22.80
CA GLU A 111 2.94 0.03 21.85
C GLU A 111 2.55 0.25 20.37
N VAL A 112 3.56 0.40 19.52
CA VAL A 112 3.38 0.45 18.05
C VAL A 112 2.92 -0.92 17.57
N GLN A 113 1.95 -0.94 16.66
CA GLN A 113 1.31 -2.17 16.22
C GLN A 113 2.26 -3.03 15.38
N PRO A 114 2.41 -4.35 15.65
CA PRO A 114 3.29 -5.22 14.88
C PRO A 114 3.01 -5.20 13.37
N ALA A 115 1.73 -5.24 12.99
CA ALA A 115 1.29 -5.17 11.59
C ALA A 115 1.72 -3.86 10.91
N GLN A 116 1.70 -2.74 11.64
CA GLN A 116 2.14 -1.45 11.13
C GLN A 116 3.65 -1.47 10.85
N VAL A 117 4.47 -1.95 11.80
CA VAL A 117 5.92 -2.08 11.63
C VAL A 117 6.26 -2.98 10.44
N ALA A 118 5.57 -4.12 10.31
CA ALA A 118 5.79 -5.06 9.22
C ALA A 118 5.44 -4.48 7.83
N TYR A 119 4.43 -3.61 7.75
CA TYR A 119 3.97 -3.02 6.50
C TYR A 119 4.78 -1.79 6.05
N VAL A 120 5.46 -1.08 6.96
CA VAL A 120 6.23 0.15 6.65
C VAL A 120 7.19 0.00 5.46
N PRO A 121 7.99 -1.07 5.31
CA PRO A 121 8.88 -1.21 4.15
C PRO A 121 8.13 -1.29 2.81
N ILE A 122 7.00 -1.99 2.77
CA ILE A 122 6.17 -2.09 1.57
C ILE A 122 5.51 -0.74 1.26
N PHE A 123 5.00 -0.07 2.30
CA PHE A 123 4.47 1.28 2.19
C PHE A 123 5.52 2.27 1.64
N ALA A 124 6.74 2.22 2.15
CA ALA A 124 7.86 3.05 1.72
C ALA A 124 8.18 2.84 0.23
N LEU A 125 8.37 1.58 -0.18
CA LEU A 125 8.66 1.23 -1.57
C LEU A 125 7.52 1.64 -2.52
N GLY A 126 6.27 1.43 -2.12
CA GLY A 126 5.13 1.86 -2.92
C GLY A 126 5.08 3.37 -3.15
N ASN A 127 5.35 4.17 -2.11
CA ASN A 127 5.44 5.62 -2.26
C ASN A 127 6.58 6.06 -3.19
N LEU A 128 7.75 5.40 -3.11
CA LEU A 128 8.86 5.68 -4.03
C LEU A 128 8.53 5.29 -5.48
N CYS A 129 7.80 4.19 -5.67
CA CYS A 129 7.35 3.77 -7.00
C CYS A 129 6.39 4.80 -7.61
N ILE A 130 5.41 5.31 -6.86
CA ILE A 130 4.51 6.36 -7.35
C ILE A 130 5.27 7.66 -7.62
N ALA A 131 6.19 8.06 -6.73
CA ALA A 131 7.02 9.23 -6.94
C ALA A 131 7.84 9.13 -8.23
N GLY A 132 8.48 7.97 -8.46
CA GLY A 132 9.23 7.68 -9.68
C GLY A 132 8.33 7.65 -10.92
N TRP A 133 7.16 7.02 -10.82
CA TRP A 133 6.15 6.98 -11.87
C TRP A 133 5.79 8.39 -12.32
N MET A 134 5.51 9.30 -11.40
CA MET A 134 5.17 10.69 -11.73
C MET A 134 6.28 11.41 -12.51
N LEU A 135 7.55 11.19 -12.12
CA LEU A 135 8.70 11.79 -12.82
C LEU A 135 8.91 11.21 -14.23
N LEU A 136 8.55 9.95 -14.46
CA LEU A 136 8.65 9.29 -15.77
C LEU A 136 7.45 9.60 -16.65
N TRP A 137 6.24 9.59 -16.09
CA TRP A 137 4.99 10.01 -16.75
C TRP A 137 5.13 11.40 -17.34
N ARG A 138 5.70 12.34 -16.57
CA ARG A 138 5.94 13.71 -17.04
C ARG A 138 6.93 13.84 -18.18
N ARG A 139 7.76 12.83 -18.41
CA ARG A 139 8.67 12.73 -19.56
C ARG A 139 8.10 11.85 -20.67
N GLU A 140 6.82 11.48 -20.56
CA GLU A 140 6.12 10.58 -21.48
C GLU A 140 6.83 9.22 -21.65
N GLN A 141 7.59 8.80 -20.63
CA GLN A 141 8.28 7.51 -20.59
C GLN A 141 7.33 6.42 -20.06
N PHE A 142 6.20 6.23 -20.74
CA PHE A 142 5.07 5.41 -20.25
C PHE A 142 5.43 3.95 -19.99
N VAL A 143 6.34 3.37 -20.78
CA VAL A 143 6.81 1.99 -20.57
C VAL A 143 7.66 1.88 -19.31
N ALA A 144 8.53 2.87 -19.05
CA ALA A 144 9.36 2.86 -17.85
C ALA A 144 8.52 3.12 -16.58
N SER A 145 7.53 4.02 -16.68
CA SER A 145 6.59 4.28 -15.60
C SER A 145 5.69 3.06 -15.33
N GLU A 146 5.35 2.27 -16.35
CA GLU A 146 4.56 1.03 -16.21
C GLU A 146 5.27 0.00 -15.34
N VAL A 147 6.58 -0.15 -15.52
CA VAL A 147 7.38 -1.07 -14.68
C VAL A 147 7.27 -0.70 -13.20
N LEU A 148 7.26 0.60 -12.87
CA LEU A 148 7.07 1.06 -11.49
C LEU A 148 5.65 0.80 -10.97
N CYS A 149 4.62 0.96 -11.82
CA CYS A 149 3.24 0.60 -11.47
C CYS A 149 3.12 -0.89 -11.14
N ILE A 150 3.71 -1.76 -11.97
CA ILE A 150 3.69 -3.21 -11.77
C ILE A 150 4.42 -3.59 -10.47
N ILE A 151 5.59 -3.01 -10.20
CA ILE A 151 6.32 -3.25 -8.94
C ILE A 151 5.49 -2.81 -7.74
N ASN A 152 4.89 -1.62 -7.79
CA ASN A 152 4.02 -1.13 -6.72
C ASN A 152 2.82 -2.07 -6.52
N ALA A 153 2.13 -2.47 -7.59
CA ALA A 153 1.00 -3.38 -7.52
C ALA A 153 1.41 -4.72 -6.91
N ALA A 154 2.49 -5.34 -7.37
CA ALA A 154 2.98 -6.60 -6.82
C ALA A 154 3.27 -6.49 -5.31
N LEU A 155 3.93 -5.42 -4.88
CA LEU A 155 4.23 -5.16 -3.47
C LEU A 155 2.95 -4.98 -2.63
N GLN A 156 1.99 -4.18 -3.08
CA GLN A 156 0.75 -3.93 -2.33
C GLN A 156 -0.17 -5.16 -2.31
N LEU A 157 -0.24 -5.91 -3.41
CA LEU A 157 -0.98 -7.18 -3.46
C LEU A 157 -0.33 -8.21 -2.54
N TYR A 158 1.00 -8.31 -2.50
CA TYR A 158 1.72 -9.14 -1.54
C TYR A 158 1.39 -8.73 -0.09
N ALA A 159 1.35 -7.44 0.21
CA ALA A 159 0.98 -6.98 1.55
C ALA A 159 -0.43 -7.43 1.95
N VAL A 160 -1.41 -7.29 1.05
CA VAL A 160 -2.81 -7.63 1.34
C VAL A 160 -3.03 -9.14 1.42
N PHE A 161 -2.47 -9.90 0.47
CA PHE A 161 -2.77 -11.34 0.33
C PHE A 161 -1.83 -12.26 1.10
N TYR A 162 -0.63 -11.82 1.43
CA TYR A 162 0.36 -12.64 2.11
C TYR A 162 0.69 -12.08 3.48
N LEU A 163 1.21 -10.85 3.56
CA LEU A 163 1.67 -10.29 4.84
C LEU A 163 0.51 -10.13 5.84
N LEU A 164 -0.60 -9.55 5.40
CA LEU A 164 -1.78 -9.22 6.21
C LEU A 164 -2.90 -10.26 6.08
N ALA A 165 -2.58 -11.47 5.59
CA ALA A 165 -3.58 -12.51 5.40
C ALA A 165 -4.20 -12.98 6.74
N PRO A 166 -5.41 -13.56 6.75
CA PRO A 166 -6.06 -14.03 7.97
C PRO A 166 -5.27 -15.07 8.78
N CYS A 167 -4.34 -15.78 8.13
CA CYS A 167 -3.54 -16.83 8.75
C CYS A 167 -2.15 -16.36 9.22
N THR A 168 -1.86 -15.06 9.20
CA THR A 168 -0.58 -14.52 9.68
C THR A 168 -0.72 -13.89 11.08
N PRO A 169 0.40 -13.67 11.79
CA PRO A 169 0.40 -12.87 13.02
C PRO A 169 -0.11 -11.43 12.86
N PHE A 170 -0.34 -10.96 11.62
CA PHE A 170 -0.80 -9.61 11.29
C PHE A 170 -2.24 -9.57 10.79
N ALA A 171 -3.00 -10.66 10.98
CA ALA A 171 -4.40 -10.76 10.63
C ALA A 171 -5.24 -9.59 11.18
N LEU A 172 -6.36 -9.29 10.51
CA LEU A 172 -7.22 -8.16 10.86
C LEU A 172 -7.78 -8.31 12.28
N ALA A 173 -7.50 -7.32 13.12
CA ALA A 173 -7.96 -7.19 14.49
C ALA A 173 -8.35 -5.74 14.78
N LYS A 174 -9.11 -5.48 15.86
CA LYS A 174 -9.55 -4.12 16.24
C LYS A 174 -8.38 -3.13 16.34
N GLY A 175 -7.22 -3.59 16.78
CA GLY A 175 -6.02 -2.76 16.90
C GLY A 175 -5.45 -2.30 15.56
N ASN A 176 -5.44 -3.15 14.53
CA ASN A 176 -4.69 -2.91 13.28
C ASN A 176 -5.55 -2.60 12.05
N VAL A 177 -6.82 -2.23 12.25
CA VAL A 177 -7.76 -1.87 11.18
C VAL A 177 -7.17 -0.80 10.25
N SER A 178 -6.48 0.20 10.82
CA SER A 178 -5.89 1.29 10.03
C SER A 178 -4.82 0.80 9.05
N THR A 179 -3.98 -0.16 9.43
CA THR A 179 -2.97 -0.77 8.56
C THR A 179 -3.62 -1.53 7.41
N HIS A 180 -4.65 -2.33 7.70
CA HIS A 180 -5.39 -3.06 6.67
C HIS A 180 -6.11 -2.12 5.71
N LEU A 181 -6.70 -1.04 6.23
CA LEU A 181 -7.40 -0.06 5.42
C LEU A 181 -6.44 0.64 4.45
N VAL A 182 -5.29 1.12 4.94
CA VAL A 182 -4.26 1.73 4.10
C VAL A 182 -3.72 0.74 3.08
N ALA A 183 -3.37 -0.49 3.48
CA ALA A 183 -2.82 -1.48 2.57
C ALA A 183 -3.78 -1.84 1.43
N ARG A 184 -5.08 -2.03 1.74
CA ARG A 184 -6.09 -2.39 0.73
C ARG A 184 -6.38 -1.26 -0.23
N THR A 185 -6.50 -0.03 0.27
CA THR A 185 -6.73 1.14 -0.57
C THR A 185 -5.51 1.47 -1.43
N PHE A 186 -4.29 1.28 -0.90
CA PHE A 186 -3.06 1.42 -1.67
C PHE A 186 -2.95 0.34 -2.75
N ALA A 187 -3.29 -0.91 -2.45
CA ALA A 187 -3.36 -1.99 -3.45
C ALA A 187 -4.37 -1.67 -4.56
N GLY A 188 -5.54 -1.14 -4.20
CA GLY A 188 -6.54 -0.69 -5.17
C GLY A 188 -5.99 0.36 -6.13
N ILE A 189 -5.34 1.40 -5.60
CA ILE A 189 -4.71 2.44 -6.43
C ILE A 189 -3.59 1.86 -7.29
N ALA A 190 -2.73 1.00 -6.73
CA ALA A 190 -1.62 0.43 -7.48
C ALA A 190 -2.10 -0.43 -8.66
N VAL A 191 -3.21 -1.15 -8.52
CA VAL A 191 -3.83 -1.88 -9.64
C VAL A 191 -4.43 -0.93 -10.67
N LEU A 192 -5.09 0.15 -10.23
CA LEU A 192 -5.62 1.17 -11.14
C LEU A 192 -4.50 1.84 -11.93
N ASP A 193 -3.35 2.14 -11.31
CA ASP A 193 -2.20 2.75 -11.96
C ASP A 193 -1.62 1.84 -13.06
N VAL A 194 -1.59 0.51 -12.85
CA VAL A 194 -1.19 -0.47 -13.89
C VAL A 194 -2.16 -0.44 -15.07
N LEU A 195 -3.47 -0.40 -14.81
CA LEU A 195 -4.47 -0.39 -15.88
C LEU A 195 -4.43 0.92 -16.69
N ASP A 196 -4.37 2.06 -16.00
CA ASP A 196 -4.34 3.38 -16.63
C ASP A 196 -3.03 3.59 -17.41
N ASN A 197 -1.89 3.42 -16.75
CA ASN A 197 -0.59 3.61 -17.38
C ASN A 197 -0.33 2.54 -18.45
N GLY A 198 -0.75 1.29 -18.24
CA GLY A 198 -0.62 0.21 -19.21
C GLY A 198 -1.43 0.47 -20.48
N ALA A 199 -2.62 1.08 -20.37
CA ALA A 199 -3.40 1.49 -21.54
C ALA A 199 -2.64 2.53 -22.38
N VAL A 200 -1.97 3.47 -21.73
CA VAL A 200 -1.13 4.47 -22.39
C VAL A 200 0.12 3.84 -23.00
N ALA A 201 0.84 3.03 -22.24
CA ALA A 201 2.07 2.37 -22.67
C ALA A 201 1.85 1.44 -23.88
N LEU A 202 0.70 0.76 -23.93
CA LEU A 202 0.30 -0.14 -25.02
C LEU A 202 -0.46 0.57 -26.15
N ARG A 203 -0.74 1.87 -26.02
CA ARG A 203 -1.51 2.68 -26.96
C ARG A 203 -2.90 2.11 -27.28
N TYR A 204 -3.60 1.60 -26.27
CA TYR A 204 -4.88 0.93 -26.44
C TYR A 204 -6.03 1.94 -26.58
N GLY A 205 -6.36 2.31 -27.82
CA GLY A 205 -7.27 3.42 -28.14
C GLY A 205 -8.78 3.15 -28.11
N ALA A 206 -9.23 1.91 -27.92
CA ALA A 206 -10.66 1.58 -27.98
C ALA A 206 -11.31 1.68 -26.59
N PRO A 207 -12.40 2.45 -26.37
CA PRO A 207 -13.01 2.59 -25.06
C PRO A 207 -13.35 1.22 -24.44
N PRO A 208 -13.20 1.07 -23.12
CA PRO A 208 -13.36 -0.20 -22.44
C PRO A 208 -14.80 -0.62 -22.64
N SER A 209 -15.01 -1.84 -23.11
CA SER A 209 -16.36 -2.34 -23.30
C SER A 209 -17.11 -2.28 -21.97
N VAL A 210 -18.42 -2.04 -22.02
CA VAL A 210 -19.29 -1.99 -20.82
C VAL A 210 -19.06 -3.20 -19.88
N PRO A 211 -18.84 -4.43 -20.39
CA PRO A 211 -18.46 -5.57 -19.55
C PRO A 211 -17.15 -5.38 -18.76
N VAL A 212 -16.12 -4.78 -19.38
CA VAL A 212 -14.84 -4.55 -18.70
C VAL A 212 -14.99 -3.46 -17.63
N GLN A 213 -15.73 -2.39 -17.91
CA GLN A 213 -16.01 -1.35 -16.92
C GLN A 213 -16.76 -1.92 -15.70
N ALA A 214 -17.78 -2.75 -15.93
CA ALA A 214 -18.53 -3.41 -14.87
C ALA A 214 -17.66 -4.39 -14.07
N LEU A 215 -16.81 -5.17 -14.75
CA LEU A 215 -15.89 -6.10 -14.10
C LEU A 215 -14.88 -5.36 -13.22
N THR A 216 -14.35 -4.22 -13.65
CA THR A 216 -13.44 -3.39 -12.85
C THR A 216 -14.09 -2.94 -11.55
N VAL A 217 -15.34 -2.46 -11.60
CA VAL A 217 -16.09 -2.05 -10.39
C VAL A 217 -16.35 -3.25 -9.46
N VAL A 218 -16.75 -4.40 -10.03
CA VAL A 218 -17.02 -5.62 -9.26
C VAL A 218 -15.75 -6.15 -8.60
N LEU A 219 -14.63 -6.22 -9.33
CA LEU A 219 -13.35 -6.67 -8.79
C LEU A 219 -12.86 -5.74 -7.68
N LEU A 220 -13.00 -4.42 -7.85
CA LEU A 220 -12.63 -3.44 -6.83
C LEU A 220 -13.50 -3.59 -5.57
N ALA A 221 -14.80 -3.87 -5.72
CA ALA A 221 -15.71 -4.13 -4.61
C ALA A 221 -15.44 -5.48 -3.91
N LEU A 222 -15.10 -6.52 -4.66
CA LEU A 222 -14.74 -7.85 -4.13
C LEU A 222 -13.39 -7.81 -3.40
N PHE A 223 -12.45 -6.98 -3.85
CA PHE A 223 -11.15 -6.78 -3.19
C PHE A 223 -11.30 -6.28 -1.75
N VAL A 224 -12.38 -5.54 -1.46
CA VAL A 224 -12.71 -5.04 -0.11
C VAL A 224 -13.28 -6.15 0.80
N ARG A 225 -13.79 -7.25 0.24
CA ARG A 225 -14.47 -8.36 0.93
C ARG A 225 -13.70 -9.69 0.86
N PHE A 226 -12.44 -9.72 1.29
CA PHE A 226 -11.77 -11.00 1.56
C PHE A 226 -12.07 -11.49 3.00
N ARG A 227 -12.94 -12.50 3.08
CA ARG A 227 -12.97 -13.47 4.19
C ARG A 227 -12.12 -14.67 3.78
N CYS A 228 -11.44 -15.25 4.75
CA CYS A 228 -10.56 -16.42 4.62
C CYS A 228 -11.16 -17.47 3.67
N MET A 229 -10.62 -17.61 2.46
CA MET A 229 -10.81 -18.82 1.67
C MET A 229 -9.85 -19.84 2.26
N ARG A 230 -10.37 -20.71 3.14
CA ARG A 230 -9.70 -21.96 3.50
C ARG A 230 -9.62 -22.73 2.19
N LEU A 231 -8.47 -22.70 1.52
CA LEU A 231 -8.19 -23.62 0.44
C LEU A 231 -8.18 -25.01 1.06
N VAL A 232 -9.26 -25.74 0.79
CA VAL A 232 -9.40 -27.17 1.04
C VAL A 232 -8.35 -27.85 0.17
N PHE A 233 -7.18 -28.09 0.75
CA PHE A 233 -6.25 -29.12 0.30
C PHE A 233 -5.85 -29.90 1.55
N ASP A 234 -6.82 -30.63 2.09
CA ASP A 234 -6.56 -31.83 2.88
C ASP A 234 -6.44 -32.98 1.87
N PHE A 235 -5.20 -33.37 1.56
CA PHE A 235 -4.82 -34.69 1.07
C PHE A 235 -3.64 -35.19 1.88
#